data_AF-A0A1H3C2K7-F1
#
_entry.id   AF-A0A1H3C2K7-F1
#
_cell.length_a   1.000
_cell.length_b   1.000
_cell.length_c   1.000
_cell.angle_alpha   90.00
_cell.angle_beta   90.00
_cell.angle_gamma   90.00
#
_symmetry.space_group_name_H-M   'P 1'
#
loop_
_entity.id
_entity.type
_entity.pdbx_description
1 polymer ?
#
loop_
_entity_poly.entity_id
_entity_poly.type
_entity_poly.pdbx_seq_one_letter_code
_entity_poly.pdbx_strand_id
1 'polypeptide(L)'
;MDRVIRIGTRSSELAMWQANTVAKQLEHLECKTEIVKIDSIGDQVLDKPLYELGITGVFTRNLDVALLNGKIDIAVHSFKDVPTQLPMGIVQAAVLKRGDFSDLLVIKDDVNFFANDFATIATGSLRRKAQWLYRYPNHTITGLRGNVQTRLQKLEDNDWDGAIFATAGLKRLGLLPEKQKGLKLDWMIPAPAQGAVMVAAMGDDTEMLELLKEINHEETEICVGVEREFLRLLEGGCTAPIGAMAMIIKEDFKFKGALFSPDGKEKLEYSTDVPADRKDKIKYIAEKAATYILDKGGKKLMRPEISIEKEVKLYSTKTLSQDQAKLIDVNFQIDMSDFITVRDNRLKRNVVKNPIENVVFTSQNAVESLLNNFDKLELDFKNIYCVGRRTKRLIEKRIGKVAHVETSAEKLANYLVENVEEKSVTFFCGNLRRDDLPTILEKNNIVINEVECYKTALTPRKLESNYKGVLFYSPSAIDSYLKSNTCGETVAFCIGDTTAAKANEFFKNVEVAKVATVDSVLKLANNYFQE
;
A
#
# COMPACT_ATOMS: atom_id res chain seq x y z
N MET A 1 7.40 -10.89 -39.81
CA MET A 1 7.50 -9.45 -39.48
C MET A 1 8.78 -8.88 -40.07
N ASP A 2 8.71 -7.81 -40.87
CA ASP A 2 9.91 -7.09 -41.36
C ASP A 2 10.49 -6.09 -40.34
N ARG A 3 9.82 -5.91 -39.20
CA ARG A 3 10.18 -4.96 -38.14
C ARG A 3 11.17 -5.56 -37.14
N VAL A 4 12.13 -4.75 -36.71
CA VAL A 4 13.06 -5.08 -35.61
C VAL A 4 12.32 -5.02 -34.27
N ILE A 5 12.37 -6.09 -33.49
CA ILE A 5 11.75 -6.22 -32.16
C ILE A 5 12.71 -5.65 -31.11
N ARG A 6 12.30 -4.59 -30.42
CA ARG A 6 13.09 -3.94 -29.37
C ARG A 6 12.84 -4.62 -28.02
N ILE A 7 13.86 -5.30 -27.50
CA ILE A 7 13.81 -6.08 -26.27
C ILE A 7 14.38 -5.24 -25.11
N GLY A 8 13.48 -4.77 -24.24
CA GLY A 8 13.85 -4.08 -23.02
C GLY A 8 14.41 -5.01 -21.95
N THR A 9 15.54 -4.64 -21.37
CA THR A 9 16.15 -5.37 -20.25
C THR A 9 16.95 -4.46 -19.31
N ARG A 10 17.25 -4.94 -18.11
CA ARG A 10 18.17 -4.29 -17.18
C ARG A 10 19.63 -4.46 -17.63
N SER A 11 20.52 -3.59 -17.16
CA SER A 11 21.93 -3.57 -17.53
C SER A 11 22.79 -4.67 -16.87
N SER A 12 22.29 -5.33 -15.82
CA SER A 12 23.04 -6.42 -15.15
C SER A 12 23.33 -7.61 -16.08
N GLU A 13 24.46 -8.28 -15.90
CA GLU A 13 24.85 -9.43 -16.74
C GLU A 13 23.79 -10.54 -16.79
N LEU A 14 23.12 -10.82 -15.67
CA LEU A 14 22.05 -11.84 -15.64
C LEU A 14 20.85 -11.42 -16.48
N ALA A 15 20.45 -10.15 -16.40
CA ALA A 15 19.35 -9.61 -17.20
C ALA A 15 19.71 -9.58 -18.70
N MET A 16 20.95 -9.24 -19.03
CA MET A 16 21.47 -9.33 -20.40
C MET A 16 21.46 -10.77 -20.91
N TRP A 17 21.88 -11.75 -20.09
CA TRP A 17 21.79 -13.17 -20.46
C TRP A 17 20.35 -13.59 -20.77
N GLN A 18 19.39 -13.13 -19.96
CA GLN A 18 17.96 -13.44 -20.16
C GLN A 18 17.43 -12.82 -21.45
N ALA A 19 17.73 -11.56 -21.71
CA ALA A 19 17.32 -10.87 -22.92
C ALA A 19 17.93 -11.49 -24.18
N ASN A 20 19.22 -11.84 -24.14
CA ASN A 20 19.88 -12.56 -25.24
C ASN A 20 19.30 -13.96 -25.46
N THR A 21 18.81 -14.63 -24.41
CA THR A 21 18.14 -15.92 -24.55
C THR A 21 16.80 -15.79 -25.28
N VAL A 22 16.02 -14.75 -24.97
CA VAL A 22 14.78 -14.43 -25.69
C VAL A 22 15.09 -14.01 -27.14
N ALA A 23 16.08 -13.14 -27.33
CA ALA A 23 16.53 -12.70 -28.66
C ALA A 23 16.89 -13.89 -29.55
N LYS A 24 17.69 -14.84 -29.05
CA LYS A 24 18.03 -16.07 -29.77
C LYS A 24 16.80 -16.86 -30.17
N GLN A 25 15.81 -17.04 -29.29
CA GLN A 25 14.60 -17.79 -29.65
C GLN A 25 13.80 -17.09 -30.75
N LEU A 26 13.69 -15.76 -30.70
CA LEU A 26 13.05 -14.96 -31.75
C LEU A 26 13.84 -14.99 -33.07
N GLU A 27 15.17 -15.00 -33.03
CA GLU A 27 16.03 -15.16 -34.22
C GLU A 27 15.83 -16.52 -34.90
N HIS A 28 15.57 -17.60 -34.14
CA HIS A 28 15.22 -18.91 -34.71
C HIS A 28 13.85 -18.90 -35.42
N LEU A 29 13.00 -17.92 -35.10
CA LEU A 29 11.74 -17.62 -35.80
C LEU A 29 11.94 -16.56 -36.89
N GLU A 30 13.19 -16.35 -37.34
CA GLU A 30 13.57 -15.40 -38.39
C GLU A 30 13.24 -13.93 -38.07
N CYS A 31 13.04 -13.59 -36.80
CA CYS A 31 12.77 -12.22 -36.36
C CYS A 31 14.08 -11.45 -36.13
N LYS A 32 14.12 -10.18 -36.56
CA LYS A 32 15.21 -9.26 -36.22
C LYS A 32 14.99 -8.69 -34.83
N THR A 33 16.02 -8.66 -33.99
CA THR A 33 15.91 -8.15 -32.61
C THR A 33 16.97 -7.10 -32.28
N GLU A 34 16.65 -6.20 -31.34
CA GLU A 34 17.57 -5.21 -30.79
C GLU A 34 17.43 -5.18 -29.26
N ILE A 35 18.54 -5.24 -28.52
CA ILE A 35 18.52 -5.14 -27.05
C ILE A 35 18.57 -3.67 -26.61
N VAL A 36 17.55 -3.24 -25.87
CA VAL A 36 17.45 -1.90 -25.29
C VAL A 36 17.68 -1.98 -23.78
N LYS A 37 18.81 -1.45 -23.31
CA LYS A 37 19.14 -1.40 -21.88
C LYS A 37 18.38 -0.27 -21.19
N ILE A 38 17.71 -0.58 -20.10
CA ILE A 38 16.94 0.37 -19.28
C ILE A 38 17.40 0.27 -17.83
N ASP A 39 17.89 1.38 -17.29
CA ASP A 39 18.32 1.44 -15.89
C ASP A 39 17.11 1.34 -14.95
N SER A 40 17.25 0.65 -13.82
CA SER A 40 16.20 0.48 -12.80
C SER A 40 16.58 1.15 -11.48
N ILE A 41 15.58 1.65 -10.73
CA ILE A 41 15.81 2.28 -9.41
C ILE A 41 16.47 1.28 -8.43
N GLY A 42 16.12 0.00 -8.52
CA GLY A 42 16.70 -1.06 -7.68
C GLY A 42 18.16 -1.36 -7.97
N ASP A 43 18.68 -0.93 -9.12
CA ASP A 43 20.10 -0.99 -9.44
C ASP A 43 20.88 0.21 -8.85
N GLN A 44 20.19 1.31 -8.52
CA GLN A 44 20.79 2.53 -8.00
C GLN A 44 20.81 2.58 -6.45
N VAL A 45 19.78 2.04 -5.78
CA VAL A 45 19.65 2.08 -4.32
C VAL A 45 20.10 0.75 -3.69
N LEU A 46 21.35 0.70 -3.21
CA LEU A 46 21.98 -0.51 -2.66
C LEU A 46 22.10 -0.54 -1.12
N ASP A 47 21.82 0.58 -0.47
CA ASP A 47 22.04 0.85 0.96
C ASP A 47 20.85 0.52 1.88
N LYS A 48 19.65 0.27 1.32
CA LYS A 48 18.43 -0.06 2.10
C LYS A 48 17.80 -1.40 1.69
N PRO A 49 17.27 -2.22 2.61
CA PRO A 49 16.46 -3.42 2.34
C PRO A 49 15.28 -3.22 1.36
N LEU A 50 14.97 -4.22 0.53
CA LEU A 50 14.04 -4.14 -0.62
C LEU A 50 12.61 -3.94 -0.12
N TYR A 51 12.30 -4.55 1.03
CA TYR A 51 11.00 -4.40 1.68
C TYR A 51 10.82 -3.00 2.29
N GLU A 52 11.91 -2.28 2.60
CA GLU A 52 11.88 -0.91 3.17
C GLU A 52 11.72 0.16 2.09
N LEU A 53 11.95 -0.17 0.82
CA LEU A 53 11.80 0.79 -0.27
C LEU A 53 10.34 1.17 -0.55
N GLY A 54 9.36 0.45 0.00
CA GLY A 54 7.93 0.82 -0.04
C GLY A 54 7.31 0.90 -1.44
N ILE A 55 8.06 0.56 -2.49
CA ILE A 55 7.68 0.67 -3.89
C ILE A 55 7.54 -0.76 -4.44
N THR A 56 6.33 -1.13 -4.87
CA THR A 56 6.12 -2.36 -5.63
C THR A 56 6.75 -2.24 -7.02
N GLY A 57 7.45 -3.29 -7.48
CA GLY A 57 8.05 -3.31 -8.81
C GLY A 57 9.33 -2.48 -8.98
N VAL A 58 10.17 -2.34 -7.93
CA VAL A 58 11.45 -1.60 -7.97
C VAL A 58 12.33 -1.97 -9.18
N PHE A 59 12.25 -3.21 -9.65
CA PHE A 59 13.02 -3.71 -10.80
C PHE A 59 12.25 -3.72 -12.13
N THR A 60 10.92 -3.60 -12.13
CA THR A 60 10.09 -3.69 -13.36
C THR A 60 9.60 -2.33 -13.84
N ARG A 61 9.37 -1.37 -12.93
CA ARG A 61 8.68 -0.11 -13.22
C ARG A 61 9.26 0.67 -14.41
N ASN A 62 10.58 0.73 -14.55
CA ASN A 62 11.20 1.48 -15.64
C ASN A 62 11.02 0.78 -17.00
N LEU A 63 11.00 -0.55 -17.01
CA LEU A 63 10.68 -1.34 -18.20
C LEU A 63 9.20 -1.23 -18.54
N ASP A 64 8.31 -1.27 -17.54
CA ASP A 64 6.87 -1.07 -17.71
C ASP A 64 6.57 0.30 -18.36
N VAL A 65 7.21 1.37 -17.87
CA VAL A 65 7.10 2.72 -18.43
C VAL A 65 7.63 2.79 -19.86
N ALA A 66 8.71 2.06 -20.17
CA ALA A 66 9.25 2.04 -21.53
C ALA A 66 8.34 1.30 -22.51
N LEU A 67 7.72 0.21 -22.07
CA LEU A 67 6.75 -0.55 -22.86
C LEU A 67 5.51 0.29 -23.16
N LEU A 68 4.92 0.92 -22.13
CA LEU A 68 3.75 1.81 -22.28
C LEU A 68 4.01 3.03 -23.19
N ASN A 69 5.24 3.54 -23.21
CA ASN A 69 5.64 4.64 -24.08
C ASN A 69 6.11 4.18 -25.47
N GLY A 70 6.02 2.89 -25.79
CA GLY A 70 6.45 2.35 -27.08
C GLY A 70 7.96 2.50 -27.35
N LYS A 71 8.79 2.64 -26.31
CA LYS A 71 10.27 2.68 -26.45
C LYS A 71 10.85 1.29 -26.69
N ILE A 72 10.18 0.27 -26.17
CA ILE A 72 10.49 -1.15 -26.35
C ILE A 72 9.20 -1.85 -26.80
N ASP A 73 9.35 -3.01 -27.43
CA ASP A 73 8.22 -3.82 -27.92
C ASP A 73 7.91 -4.97 -26.95
N ILE A 74 8.95 -5.50 -26.30
CA ILE A 74 8.82 -6.51 -25.24
C ILE A 74 9.77 -6.18 -24.08
N ALA A 75 9.42 -6.62 -22.87
CA ALA A 75 10.29 -6.51 -21.69
C ALA A 75 10.61 -7.90 -21.12
N VAL A 76 11.88 -8.15 -20.80
CA VAL A 76 12.34 -9.46 -20.30
C VAL A 76 12.71 -9.39 -18.83
N HIS A 77 12.14 -10.29 -18.04
CA HIS A 77 12.30 -10.31 -16.58
C HIS A 77 12.65 -11.68 -16.03
N SER A 78 13.42 -11.69 -14.94
CA SER A 78 13.39 -12.79 -13.97
C SER A 78 11.99 -12.85 -13.35
N PHE A 79 11.25 -13.94 -13.54
CA PHE A 79 9.81 -13.88 -13.27
C PHE A 79 9.46 -13.73 -11.79
N LYS A 80 10.32 -14.23 -10.89
CA LYS A 80 10.18 -14.00 -9.44
C LYS A 80 10.26 -12.52 -9.01
N ASP A 81 10.82 -11.65 -9.85
CA ASP A 81 10.97 -10.22 -9.55
C ASP A 81 9.79 -9.39 -10.10
N VAL A 82 8.86 -10.03 -10.83
CA VAL A 82 7.69 -9.37 -11.42
C VAL A 82 6.56 -9.31 -10.39
N PRO A 83 5.96 -8.12 -10.14
CA PRO A 83 4.80 -7.98 -9.25
C PRO A 83 3.67 -8.94 -9.61
N THR A 84 2.90 -9.41 -8.64
CA THR A 84 1.77 -10.33 -8.86
C THR A 84 0.67 -9.73 -9.74
N GLN A 85 0.56 -8.39 -9.77
CA GLN A 85 -0.33 -7.65 -10.65
C GLN A 85 0.50 -6.78 -11.60
N LEU A 86 0.31 -6.98 -12.91
CA LEU A 86 0.93 -6.16 -13.94
C LEU A 86 0.17 -4.83 -14.12
N PRO A 87 0.83 -3.77 -14.60
CA PRO A 87 0.16 -2.52 -14.97
C PRO A 87 -0.92 -2.75 -16.05
N MET A 88 -1.96 -1.91 -16.04
CA MET A 88 -3.01 -1.95 -17.05
C MET A 88 -2.40 -1.76 -18.45
N GLY A 89 -2.79 -2.61 -19.40
CA GLY A 89 -2.29 -2.61 -20.77
C GLY A 89 -1.06 -3.51 -21.01
N ILE A 90 -0.36 -3.93 -19.96
CA ILE A 90 0.77 -4.87 -20.05
C ILE A 90 0.30 -6.27 -19.69
N VAL A 91 0.70 -7.28 -20.47
CA VAL A 91 0.36 -8.69 -20.23
C VAL A 91 1.60 -9.57 -20.15
N GLN A 92 1.48 -10.71 -19.48
CA GLN A 92 2.41 -11.83 -19.63
C GLN A 92 2.18 -12.45 -21.00
N ALA A 93 3.15 -12.28 -21.90
CA ALA A 93 3.05 -12.75 -23.26
C ALA A 93 3.69 -14.14 -23.46
N ALA A 94 4.78 -14.41 -22.74
CA ALA A 94 5.42 -15.72 -22.76
C ALA A 94 6.19 -16.00 -21.47
N VAL A 95 6.34 -17.27 -21.15
CA VAL A 95 7.24 -17.78 -20.10
C VAL A 95 8.12 -18.85 -20.70
N LEU A 96 9.43 -18.63 -20.69
CA LEU A 96 10.38 -19.61 -21.22
C LEU A 96 10.45 -20.84 -20.30
N LYS A 97 10.90 -21.97 -20.87
CA LYS A 97 11.17 -23.21 -20.11
C LYS A 97 11.95 -22.92 -18.83
N ARG A 98 11.44 -23.39 -17.69
CA ARG A 98 12.03 -23.13 -16.38
C ARG A 98 13.45 -23.67 -16.28
N GLY A 99 14.37 -22.83 -15.83
CA GLY A 99 15.70 -23.28 -15.41
C GLY A 99 15.70 -23.91 -14.02
N ASP A 100 16.89 -24.10 -13.45
CA ASP A 100 17.03 -24.57 -12.07
C ASP A 100 16.32 -23.61 -11.10
N PHE A 101 15.43 -24.15 -10.28
CA PHE A 101 14.64 -23.40 -9.32
C PHE A 101 15.22 -23.42 -7.91
N SER A 102 16.20 -24.28 -7.63
CA SER A 102 16.69 -24.49 -6.28
C SER A 102 17.46 -23.27 -5.77
N ASP A 103 17.56 -23.18 -4.45
CA ASP A 103 18.55 -22.33 -3.80
C ASP A 103 19.87 -23.12 -3.60
N LEU A 104 20.99 -22.41 -3.63
CA LEU A 104 22.33 -22.93 -3.40
C LEU A 104 22.97 -22.11 -2.28
N LEU A 105 23.48 -22.78 -1.25
CA LEU A 105 24.37 -22.19 -0.28
C LEU A 105 25.80 -22.24 -0.84
N VAL A 106 26.44 -21.09 -0.89
CA VAL A 106 27.88 -20.98 -1.16
C VAL A 106 28.57 -20.75 0.18
N ILE A 107 29.46 -21.65 0.58
CA ILE A 107 30.21 -21.59 1.83
C ILE A 107 31.67 -21.19 1.58
N LYS A 108 32.30 -20.57 2.58
CA LYS A 108 33.74 -20.26 2.54
C LYS A 108 34.61 -21.47 2.85
N ASP A 109 34.28 -22.11 3.97
CA ASP A 109 34.95 -23.29 4.48
C ASP A 109 34.36 -24.56 3.87
N ASP A 110 34.73 -25.72 4.39
CA ASP A 110 34.18 -26.99 3.97
C ASP A 110 32.83 -27.32 4.66
N VAL A 111 32.26 -28.47 4.29
CA VAL A 111 30.94 -28.92 4.78
C VAL A 111 30.86 -29.15 6.29
N ASN A 112 31.99 -29.20 7.01
CA ASN A 112 32.01 -29.28 8.47
C ASN A 112 31.40 -28.04 9.13
N PHE A 113 31.19 -26.97 8.37
CA PHE A 113 30.36 -25.82 8.74
C PHE A 113 29.04 -26.20 9.45
N PHE A 114 28.36 -27.27 9.01
CA PHE A 114 27.10 -27.69 9.66
C PHE A 114 27.27 -28.36 11.03
N ALA A 115 28.51 -28.68 11.43
CA ALA A 115 28.80 -29.16 12.79
C ALA A 115 28.88 -28.01 13.80
N ASN A 116 28.97 -26.76 13.35
CA ASN A 116 28.96 -25.59 14.22
C ASN A 116 27.51 -25.25 14.63
N ASP A 117 27.30 -25.05 15.93
CA ASP A 117 26.00 -24.60 16.45
C ASP A 117 25.66 -23.15 16.05
N PHE A 118 26.67 -22.37 15.67
CA PHE A 118 26.57 -20.96 15.32
C PHE A 118 27.22 -20.69 13.98
N ALA A 119 26.59 -19.81 13.21
CA ALA A 119 27.05 -19.39 11.90
C ALA A 119 26.36 -18.12 11.43
N THR A 120 27.02 -17.34 10.60
CA THR A 120 26.51 -16.16 9.92
C THR A 120 26.27 -16.43 8.44
N ILE A 121 25.00 -16.45 8.04
CA ILE A 121 24.59 -16.64 6.65
C ILE A 121 24.05 -15.36 6.04
N ALA A 122 24.57 -14.99 4.87
CA ALA A 122 24.18 -13.78 4.18
C ALA A 122 23.04 -14.02 3.16
N THR A 123 21.92 -13.31 3.33
CA THR A 123 20.81 -13.30 2.38
C THR A 123 19.94 -12.05 2.57
N GLY A 124 19.61 -11.38 1.45
CA GLY A 124 18.64 -10.28 1.45
C GLY A 124 17.17 -10.70 1.34
N SER A 125 16.87 -12.02 1.33
CA SER A 125 15.52 -12.56 1.13
C SER A 125 14.89 -13.00 2.45
N LEU A 126 13.74 -12.43 2.80
CA LEU A 126 12.96 -12.82 3.99
C LEU A 126 12.52 -14.29 3.93
N ARG A 127 12.11 -14.77 2.75
CA ARG A 127 11.81 -16.19 2.51
C ARG A 127 12.98 -17.09 2.91
N ARG A 128 14.19 -16.80 2.42
CA ARG A 128 15.38 -17.60 2.72
C ARG A 128 15.77 -17.50 4.19
N LYS A 129 15.72 -16.28 4.75
CA LYS A 129 15.96 -16.02 6.18
C LYS A 129 15.07 -16.90 7.06
N ALA A 130 13.75 -16.81 6.87
CA ALA A 130 12.79 -17.54 7.69
C ALA A 130 12.96 -19.07 7.56
N GLN A 131 13.13 -19.57 6.34
CA GLN A 131 13.34 -21.01 6.11
C GLN A 131 14.66 -21.50 6.70
N TRP A 132 15.71 -20.68 6.63
CA TRP A 132 17.00 -21.01 7.24
C TRP A 132 16.90 -21.07 8.76
N LEU A 133 16.35 -20.02 9.39
CA LEU A 133 16.18 -19.96 10.84
C LEU A 133 15.24 -21.03 11.38
N TYR A 134 14.22 -21.45 10.60
CA TYR A 134 13.38 -22.58 10.95
C TYR A 134 14.15 -23.90 11.06
N ARG A 135 15.22 -24.06 10.26
CA ARG A 135 16.07 -25.26 10.29
C ARG A 135 17.26 -25.13 11.21
N TYR A 136 17.84 -23.93 11.33
CA TYR A 136 19.03 -23.61 12.10
C TYR A 136 18.76 -22.39 13.01
N PRO A 137 18.03 -22.55 14.12
CA PRO A 137 17.57 -21.44 14.96
C PRO A 137 18.68 -20.63 15.64
N ASN A 138 19.85 -21.23 15.84
CA ASN A 138 21.00 -20.60 16.49
C ASN A 138 21.91 -19.84 15.50
N HIS A 139 21.62 -19.89 14.20
CA HIS A 139 22.39 -19.17 13.20
C HIS A 139 21.96 -17.70 13.12
N THR A 140 22.88 -16.83 12.76
CA THR A 140 22.64 -15.41 12.48
C THR A 140 22.47 -15.20 10.98
N ILE A 141 21.50 -14.35 10.60
CA ILE A 141 21.30 -13.93 9.22
C ILE A 141 21.70 -12.47 9.04
N THR A 142 22.54 -12.20 8.05
CA THR A 142 22.95 -10.86 7.66
C THR A 142 22.47 -10.48 6.26
N GLY A 143 22.36 -9.17 6.00
CA GLY A 143 21.83 -8.65 4.74
C GLY A 143 22.82 -8.79 3.58
N LEU A 144 22.31 -9.17 2.41
CA LEU A 144 23.12 -9.29 1.18
C LEU A 144 22.44 -8.62 -0.01
N ARG A 145 23.15 -7.67 -0.65
CA ARG A 145 22.68 -6.87 -1.80
C ARG A 145 23.74 -6.70 -2.86
N GLY A 146 23.27 -6.37 -4.07
CA GLY A 146 24.08 -6.23 -5.29
C GLY A 146 23.60 -7.16 -6.39
N ASN A 147 24.28 -7.17 -7.53
CA ASN A 147 24.17 -8.22 -8.54
C ASN A 147 24.85 -9.53 -8.07
N VAL A 148 24.85 -10.59 -8.88
CA VAL A 148 25.39 -11.90 -8.45
C VAL A 148 26.89 -11.82 -8.11
N GLN A 149 27.66 -11.16 -8.96
CA GLN A 149 29.12 -11.01 -8.87
C GLN A 149 29.51 -10.23 -7.61
N THR A 150 28.92 -9.06 -7.40
CA THR A 150 29.18 -8.23 -6.21
C THR A 150 28.79 -8.94 -4.92
N ARG A 151 27.77 -9.80 -4.94
CA ARG A 151 27.39 -10.61 -3.78
C ARG A 151 28.37 -11.74 -3.50
N LEU A 152 28.91 -12.39 -4.54
CA LEU A 152 29.98 -13.38 -4.39
C LEU A 152 31.25 -12.71 -3.84
N GLN A 153 31.61 -11.53 -4.36
CA GLN A 153 32.73 -10.76 -3.82
C GLN A 153 32.51 -10.36 -2.35
N LYS A 154 31.31 -9.86 -2.00
CA LYS A 154 30.98 -9.56 -0.60
C LYS A 154 31.04 -10.79 0.29
N LEU A 155 30.68 -11.97 -0.21
CA LEU A 155 30.86 -13.21 0.54
C LEU A 155 32.35 -13.36 0.88
N GLU A 156 33.25 -13.30 -0.10
CA GLU A 156 34.71 -13.39 0.12
C GLU A 156 35.22 -12.30 1.09
N ASP A 157 34.76 -11.05 0.95
CA ASP A 157 35.29 -9.90 1.70
C ASP A 157 34.82 -9.79 3.16
N ASN A 158 33.70 -10.41 3.53
CA ASN A 158 33.10 -10.26 4.87
C ASN A 158 33.28 -11.52 5.72
N ASP A 159 33.23 -11.37 7.05
CA ASP A 159 33.33 -12.50 7.99
C ASP A 159 32.01 -13.28 8.10
N TRP A 160 31.55 -13.82 6.97
CA TRP A 160 30.36 -14.66 6.85
C TRP A 160 30.77 -16.07 6.48
N ASP A 161 30.10 -17.07 7.04
CA ASP A 161 30.39 -18.47 6.74
C ASP A 161 29.82 -18.91 5.39
N GLY A 162 28.73 -18.27 4.95
CA GLY A 162 28.11 -18.59 3.68
C GLY A 162 27.05 -17.58 3.22
N ALA A 163 26.62 -17.71 1.97
CA ALA A 163 25.57 -16.90 1.38
C ALA A 163 24.65 -17.73 0.49
N ILE A 164 23.36 -17.40 0.49
CA ILE A 164 22.35 -18.16 -0.27
C ILE A 164 22.04 -17.47 -1.60
N PHE A 165 22.17 -18.21 -2.69
CA PHE A 165 21.94 -17.77 -4.07
C PHE A 165 20.84 -18.60 -4.75
N ALA A 166 20.30 -18.08 -5.85
CA ALA A 166 19.46 -18.89 -6.73
C ALA A 166 20.38 -19.64 -7.69
N THR A 167 20.28 -20.97 -7.75
CA THR A 167 21.14 -21.80 -8.61
C THR A 167 21.04 -21.39 -10.07
N ALA A 168 19.84 -20.99 -10.54
CA ALA A 168 19.62 -20.47 -11.89
C ALA A 168 20.57 -19.32 -12.24
N GLY A 169 20.73 -18.35 -11.34
CA GLY A 169 21.55 -17.15 -11.59
C GLY A 169 23.02 -17.50 -11.73
N LEU A 170 23.54 -18.35 -10.85
CA LEU A 170 24.92 -18.82 -10.90
C LEU A 170 25.17 -19.66 -12.16
N LYS A 171 24.27 -20.60 -12.49
CA LYS A 171 24.37 -21.44 -13.70
C LYS A 171 24.40 -20.61 -14.98
N ARG A 172 23.49 -19.65 -15.12
CA ARG A 172 23.36 -18.79 -16.31
C ARG A 172 24.62 -17.96 -16.57
N LEU A 173 25.28 -17.53 -15.50
CA LEU A 173 26.50 -16.73 -15.56
C LEU A 173 27.78 -17.57 -15.59
N GLY A 174 27.70 -18.90 -15.50
CA GLY A 174 28.89 -19.76 -15.40
C GLY A 174 29.65 -19.59 -14.08
N LEU A 175 28.97 -19.13 -13.02
CA LEU A 175 29.54 -18.81 -11.70
C LEU A 175 29.17 -19.86 -10.63
N LEU A 176 28.91 -21.10 -11.03
CA LEU A 176 28.72 -22.16 -10.04
C LEU A 176 30.03 -22.35 -9.26
N PRO A 177 29.98 -22.40 -7.91
CA PRO A 177 31.16 -22.73 -7.12
C PRO A 177 31.58 -24.18 -7.37
N GLU A 178 32.81 -24.50 -6.95
CA GLU A 178 33.26 -25.89 -6.88
C GLU A 178 32.32 -26.72 -5.99
N LYS A 179 32.20 -28.03 -6.29
CA LYS A 179 31.26 -28.93 -5.60
C LYS A 179 31.41 -28.93 -4.07
N GLN A 180 32.61 -28.70 -3.56
CA GLN A 180 32.89 -28.68 -2.12
C GLN A 180 32.37 -27.42 -1.42
N LYS A 181 32.25 -26.30 -2.16
CA LYS A 181 31.79 -25.01 -1.66
C LYS A 181 30.33 -24.70 -2.00
N GLY A 182 29.70 -25.51 -2.85
CA GLY A 182 28.32 -25.34 -3.31
C GLY A 182 27.39 -26.43 -2.80
N LEU A 183 26.46 -26.05 -1.92
CA LEU A 183 25.51 -26.97 -1.30
C LEU A 183 24.09 -26.67 -1.76
N LYS A 184 23.47 -27.64 -2.41
CA LYS A 184 22.09 -27.51 -2.88
C LYS A 184 21.13 -27.59 -1.70
N LEU A 185 20.24 -26.61 -1.58
CA LEU A 185 19.25 -26.54 -0.51
C LEU A 185 17.93 -27.18 -0.96
N ASP A 186 17.92 -28.51 -1.12
CA ASP A 186 16.75 -29.25 -1.63
C ASP A 186 15.50 -29.17 -0.72
N TRP A 187 15.69 -28.82 0.54
CA TRP A 187 14.61 -28.61 1.52
C TRP A 187 14.04 -27.18 1.48
N MET A 188 14.73 -26.22 0.85
CA MET A 188 14.29 -24.82 0.80
C MET A 188 13.29 -24.63 -0.33
N ILE A 189 12.04 -24.34 0.02
CA ILE A 189 10.97 -24.08 -0.93
C ILE A 189 11.29 -22.75 -1.65
N PRO A 190 11.40 -22.74 -2.99
CA PRO A 190 11.88 -21.58 -3.73
C PRO A 190 10.89 -20.42 -3.72
N ALA A 191 11.36 -19.26 -4.18
CA ALA A 191 10.46 -18.14 -4.45
C ALA A 191 9.51 -18.53 -5.60
N PRO A 192 8.23 -18.11 -5.56
CA PRO A 192 7.31 -18.26 -6.68
C PRO A 192 7.97 -17.79 -8.00
N ALA A 193 7.85 -18.60 -9.04
CA ALA A 193 8.45 -18.40 -10.36
C ALA A 193 9.99 -18.35 -10.42
N GLN A 194 10.70 -18.77 -9.36
CA GLN A 194 12.18 -18.83 -9.40
C GLN A 194 12.65 -19.78 -10.51
N GLY A 195 13.64 -19.34 -11.28
CA GLY A 195 14.19 -20.07 -12.42
C GLY A 195 13.48 -19.79 -13.75
N ALA A 196 12.28 -19.20 -13.74
CA ALA A 196 11.57 -18.82 -14.97
C ALA A 196 12.00 -17.43 -15.48
N VAL A 197 11.94 -17.26 -16.80
CA VAL A 197 12.08 -15.97 -17.49
C VAL A 197 10.73 -15.65 -18.10
N MET A 198 10.23 -14.45 -17.84
CA MET A 198 8.95 -13.97 -18.37
C MET A 198 9.19 -12.83 -19.35
N VAL A 199 8.41 -12.84 -20.43
CA VAL A 199 8.36 -11.80 -21.45
C VAL A 199 7.02 -11.08 -21.32
N ALA A 200 7.08 -9.77 -21.13
CA ALA A 200 5.92 -8.88 -21.11
C ALA A 200 5.78 -8.15 -22.44
N ALA A 201 4.54 -7.93 -22.88
CA ALA A 201 4.21 -7.16 -24.08
C ALA A 201 2.93 -6.33 -23.84
N MET A 202 2.61 -5.46 -24.80
CA MET A 202 1.34 -4.74 -24.80
C MET A 202 0.18 -5.70 -25.14
N GLY A 203 -0.92 -5.61 -24.41
CA GLY A 203 -2.07 -6.51 -24.54
C GLY A 203 -2.89 -6.31 -25.82
N ASP A 204 -2.78 -5.14 -26.44
CA ASP A 204 -3.44 -4.80 -27.71
C ASP A 204 -2.58 -5.12 -28.95
N ASP A 205 -1.29 -5.47 -28.75
CA ASP A 205 -0.40 -5.90 -29.83
C ASP A 205 -0.59 -7.39 -30.16
N THR A 206 -1.70 -7.69 -30.83
CA THR A 206 -2.09 -9.07 -31.18
C THR A 206 -1.06 -9.81 -32.04
N GLU A 207 -0.34 -9.10 -32.91
CA GLU A 207 0.69 -9.69 -33.77
C GLU A 207 1.90 -10.16 -32.95
N MET A 208 2.35 -9.31 -32.01
CA MET A 208 3.43 -9.65 -31.08
C MET A 208 3.03 -10.79 -30.13
N LEU A 209 1.79 -10.78 -29.63
CA LEU A 209 1.31 -11.85 -28.76
C LEU A 209 1.25 -13.20 -29.47
N GLU A 210 0.83 -13.25 -30.74
CA GLU A 210 0.84 -14.49 -31.51
C GLU A 210 2.26 -15.01 -31.73
N LEU A 211 3.21 -14.13 -32.06
CA LEU A 211 4.61 -14.49 -32.20
C LEU A 211 5.20 -15.04 -30.88
N LEU A 212 4.88 -14.42 -29.75
CA LEU A 212 5.44 -14.80 -28.46
C LEU A 212 4.89 -16.13 -27.93
N LYS A 213 3.73 -16.60 -28.42
CA LYS A 213 3.23 -17.95 -28.11
C LYS A 213 4.21 -19.05 -28.55
N GLU A 214 4.91 -18.86 -29.66
CA GLU A 214 5.86 -19.84 -30.21
C GLU A 214 7.08 -20.07 -29.29
N ILE A 215 7.42 -19.10 -28.44
CA ILE A 215 8.50 -19.21 -27.45
C ILE A 215 7.99 -19.52 -26.04
N ASN A 216 6.66 -19.59 -25.85
CA ASN A 216 6.05 -19.89 -24.57
C ASN A 216 6.16 -21.38 -24.25
N HIS A 217 6.56 -21.70 -23.03
CA HIS A 217 6.60 -23.07 -22.53
C HIS A 217 5.39 -23.32 -21.60
N GLU A 218 4.33 -23.89 -22.17
CA GLU A 218 3.01 -24.05 -21.53
C GLU A 218 3.10 -24.70 -20.13
N GLU A 219 3.86 -25.79 -19.97
CA GLU A 219 3.99 -26.45 -18.66
C GLU A 219 4.60 -25.52 -17.60
N THR A 220 5.59 -24.71 -18.01
CA THR A 220 6.22 -23.76 -17.08
C THR A 220 5.23 -22.66 -16.74
N GLU A 221 4.53 -22.11 -17.73
CA GLU A 221 3.49 -21.11 -17.54
C GLU A 221 2.41 -21.57 -16.55
N ILE A 222 1.89 -22.79 -16.72
CA ILE A 222 0.88 -23.37 -15.81
C ILE A 222 1.43 -23.45 -14.38
N CYS A 223 2.63 -24.02 -14.21
CA CYS A 223 3.25 -24.17 -12.90
C CYS A 223 3.47 -22.83 -12.19
N VAL A 224 4.14 -21.88 -12.86
CA VAL A 224 4.42 -20.57 -12.24
C VAL A 224 3.17 -19.74 -12.06
N GLY A 225 2.13 -19.94 -12.91
CA GLY A 225 0.82 -19.32 -12.75
C GLY A 225 0.18 -19.69 -11.41
N VAL A 226 0.16 -20.98 -11.06
CA VAL A 226 -0.35 -21.44 -9.75
C VAL A 226 0.49 -20.91 -8.59
N GLU A 227 1.81 -20.92 -8.71
CA GLU A 227 2.71 -20.38 -7.68
C GLU A 227 2.48 -18.89 -7.41
N ARG A 228 2.30 -18.11 -8.47
CA ARG A 228 2.12 -16.65 -8.40
C ARG A 228 0.72 -16.28 -7.95
N GLU A 229 -0.29 -17.05 -8.34
CA GLU A 229 -1.65 -16.86 -7.84
C GLU A 229 -1.73 -17.15 -6.35
N PHE A 230 -1.04 -18.19 -5.88
CA PHE A 230 -0.92 -18.47 -4.44
C PHE A 230 -0.24 -17.32 -3.69
N LEU A 231 0.85 -16.76 -4.25
CA LEU A 231 1.50 -15.57 -3.70
C LEU A 231 0.55 -14.36 -3.66
N ARG A 232 -0.23 -14.14 -4.72
CA ARG A 232 -1.19 -13.03 -4.83
C ARG A 232 -2.28 -13.14 -3.77
N LEU A 233 -2.87 -14.33 -3.61
CA LEU A 233 -3.99 -14.57 -2.70
C LEU A 233 -3.61 -14.49 -1.22
N LEU A 234 -2.37 -14.78 -0.87
CA LEU A 234 -1.89 -14.61 0.51
C LEU A 234 -1.74 -13.13 0.88
N GLU A 235 -1.85 -12.19 -0.07
CA GLU A 235 -1.73 -10.72 0.13
C GLU A 235 -0.54 -10.29 1.01
N GLY A 236 0.48 -11.14 1.10
CA GLY A 236 1.79 -10.72 1.56
C GLY A 236 2.32 -9.80 0.47
N GLY A 237 2.42 -8.50 0.73
CA GLY A 237 3.31 -7.64 -0.05
C GLY A 237 4.73 -8.23 -0.12
N CYS A 238 5.71 -7.50 -0.64
CA CYS A 238 7.10 -7.96 -0.75
C CYS A 238 7.80 -8.33 0.58
N THR A 239 7.07 -8.44 1.69
CA THR A 239 7.52 -8.55 3.08
C THR A 239 7.18 -9.90 3.75
N ALA A 240 6.32 -10.75 3.17
CA ALA A 240 5.97 -12.05 3.78
C ALA A 240 6.95 -13.18 3.36
N PRO A 241 7.45 -14.01 4.29
CA PRO A 241 8.32 -15.15 3.98
C PRO A 241 7.57 -16.33 3.31
N ILE A 242 7.21 -16.17 2.04
CA ILE A 242 6.42 -17.14 1.27
C ILE A 242 7.32 -17.92 0.30
N GLY A 243 7.17 -19.24 0.28
CA GLY A 243 7.73 -20.12 -0.75
C GLY A 243 6.64 -20.88 -1.49
N ALA A 244 6.80 -21.10 -2.79
CA ALA A 244 5.90 -21.94 -3.58
C ALA A 244 6.64 -22.63 -4.72
N MET A 245 6.23 -23.87 -4.99
CA MET A 245 6.73 -24.67 -6.09
C MET A 245 5.60 -25.52 -6.69
N ALA A 246 5.42 -25.42 -7.99
CA ALA A 246 4.63 -26.30 -8.82
C ALA A 246 5.53 -26.98 -9.87
N MET A 247 5.31 -28.27 -10.10
CA MET A 247 6.01 -29.02 -11.13
C MET A 247 5.07 -30.04 -11.77
N ILE A 248 5.20 -30.24 -13.07
CA ILE A 248 4.64 -31.40 -13.77
C ILE A 248 5.73 -32.45 -13.83
N ILE A 249 5.48 -33.62 -13.23
CA ILE A 249 6.40 -34.76 -13.24
C ILE A 249 5.63 -35.94 -13.80
N LYS A 250 6.00 -36.39 -15.02
CA LYS A 250 5.25 -37.40 -15.76
C LYS A 250 3.80 -36.95 -15.96
N GLU A 251 2.84 -37.66 -15.38
CA GLU A 251 1.41 -37.39 -15.50
C GLU A 251 0.83 -36.65 -14.29
N ASP A 252 1.67 -36.24 -13.31
CA ASP A 252 1.22 -35.57 -12.09
C ASP A 252 1.66 -34.10 -12.06
N PHE A 253 0.70 -33.22 -11.78
CA PHE A 253 0.95 -31.86 -11.31
C PHE A 253 1.08 -31.86 -9.78
N LYS A 254 2.24 -31.45 -9.28
CA LYS A 254 2.55 -31.38 -7.86
C LYS A 254 2.69 -29.93 -7.44
N PHE A 255 2.08 -29.55 -6.33
CA PHE A 255 2.21 -28.22 -5.74
C PHE A 255 2.61 -28.31 -4.26
N LYS A 256 3.52 -27.44 -3.86
CA LYS A 256 3.92 -27.20 -2.48
C LYS A 256 4.04 -25.71 -2.21
N GLY A 257 3.27 -25.19 -1.25
CA GLY A 257 3.31 -23.81 -0.79
C GLY A 257 3.54 -23.74 0.71
N ALA A 258 4.28 -22.74 1.16
CA ALA A 258 4.52 -22.51 2.59
C ALA A 258 4.64 -21.04 2.93
N LEU A 259 4.21 -20.71 4.14
CA LEU A 259 4.34 -19.42 4.78
C LEU A 259 5.07 -19.62 6.11
N PHE A 260 6.08 -18.79 6.37
CA PHE A 260 6.84 -18.81 7.63
C PHE A 260 6.67 -17.49 8.38
N SER A 261 6.83 -17.52 9.71
CA SER A 261 7.03 -16.29 10.47
C SER A 261 8.35 -15.61 10.06
N PRO A 262 8.47 -14.27 10.12
CA PRO A 262 9.71 -13.57 9.74
C PRO A 262 10.96 -13.99 10.55
N ASP A 263 10.77 -14.46 11.78
CA ASP A 263 11.84 -14.99 12.65
C ASP A 263 12.12 -16.48 12.41
N GLY A 264 11.32 -17.15 11.58
CA GLY A 264 11.48 -18.57 11.25
C GLY A 264 11.04 -19.54 12.34
N LYS A 265 10.32 -19.14 13.39
CA LYS A 265 9.84 -20.07 14.43
C LYS A 265 8.62 -20.89 14.02
N GLU A 266 7.77 -20.34 13.18
CA GLU A 266 6.50 -20.96 12.81
C GLU A 266 6.42 -21.18 11.28
N LYS A 267 5.75 -22.27 10.90
CA LYS A 267 5.55 -22.67 9.50
C LYS A 267 4.13 -23.20 9.27
N LEU A 268 3.47 -22.69 8.25
CA LEU A 268 2.25 -23.26 7.67
C LEU A 268 2.56 -23.73 6.25
N GLU A 269 2.22 -24.98 5.95
CA GLU A 269 2.56 -25.64 4.68
C GLU A 269 1.34 -26.36 4.11
N TYR A 270 1.22 -26.32 2.79
CA TYR A 270 0.22 -27.05 2.02
C TYR A 270 0.88 -27.76 0.84
N SER A 271 0.50 -29.01 0.59
CA SER A 271 0.95 -29.77 -0.57
C SER A 271 -0.18 -30.59 -1.17
N THR A 272 -0.22 -30.71 -2.49
CA THR A 272 -1.19 -31.52 -3.20
C THR A 272 -0.63 -32.02 -4.53
N ASP A 273 -1.11 -33.18 -4.96
CA ASP A 273 -0.81 -33.78 -6.25
C ASP A 273 -2.14 -34.07 -6.98
N VAL A 274 -2.22 -33.73 -8.26
CA VAL A 274 -3.36 -34.03 -9.14
C VAL A 274 -2.86 -34.46 -10.52
N PRO A 275 -3.62 -35.24 -11.29
CA PRO A 275 -3.26 -35.53 -12.68
C PRO A 275 -3.07 -34.25 -13.50
N ALA A 276 -2.01 -34.18 -14.31
CA ALA A 276 -1.60 -32.99 -15.07
C ALA A 276 -2.59 -32.61 -16.19
N ASP A 277 -3.36 -33.58 -16.68
CA ASP A 277 -4.43 -33.37 -17.66
C ASP A 277 -5.68 -32.69 -17.06
N ARG A 278 -5.82 -32.67 -15.73
CA ARG A 278 -6.94 -32.04 -15.00
C ARG A 278 -6.74 -30.55 -14.80
N LYS A 279 -6.64 -29.79 -15.91
CA LYS A 279 -6.57 -28.32 -15.90
C LYS A 279 -7.72 -27.67 -15.11
N ASP A 280 -8.90 -28.32 -15.11
CA ASP A 280 -10.08 -27.93 -14.33
C ASP A 280 -9.85 -27.94 -12.80
N LYS A 281 -8.98 -28.84 -12.32
CA LYS A 281 -8.57 -28.92 -10.91
C LYS A 281 -7.39 -28.00 -10.60
N ILE A 282 -6.40 -27.95 -11.49
CA ILE A 282 -5.16 -27.19 -11.30
C ILE A 282 -5.45 -25.71 -11.02
N LYS A 283 -6.40 -25.11 -11.74
CA LYS A 283 -6.78 -23.69 -11.56
C LYS A 283 -7.25 -23.31 -10.15
N TYR A 284 -7.72 -24.26 -9.34
CA TYR A 284 -8.19 -24.01 -7.97
C TYR A 284 -7.15 -24.35 -6.89
N ILE A 285 -5.98 -24.89 -7.26
CA ILE A 285 -4.97 -25.31 -6.28
C ILE A 285 -4.46 -24.10 -5.48
N ALA A 286 -4.17 -22.99 -6.15
CA ALA A 286 -3.69 -21.78 -5.50
C ALA A 286 -4.69 -21.26 -4.45
N GLU A 287 -5.97 -21.20 -4.80
CA GLU A 287 -7.05 -20.76 -3.90
C GLU A 287 -7.24 -21.68 -2.70
N LYS A 288 -7.23 -23.01 -2.94
CA LYS A 288 -7.31 -23.99 -1.85
C LYS A 288 -6.12 -23.91 -0.92
N ALA A 289 -4.91 -23.78 -1.46
CA ALA A 289 -3.69 -23.67 -0.67
C ALA A 289 -3.66 -22.38 0.15
N ALA A 290 -4.00 -21.24 -0.47
CA ALA A 290 -4.05 -19.95 0.21
C ALA A 290 -5.11 -19.94 1.32
N THR A 291 -6.33 -20.40 1.02
CA THR A 291 -7.41 -20.52 2.00
C THR A 291 -7.00 -21.41 3.17
N TYR A 292 -6.41 -22.59 2.90
CA TYR A 292 -5.92 -23.48 3.94
C TYR A 292 -4.92 -22.79 4.89
N ILE A 293 -3.95 -22.05 4.34
CA ILE A 293 -2.96 -21.33 5.15
C ILE A 293 -3.61 -20.19 5.93
N LEU A 294 -4.52 -19.43 5.32
CA LEU A 294 -5.19 -18.30 5.97
C LEU A 294 -6.09 -18.77 7.13
N ASP A 295 -6.85 -19.85 6.92
CA ASP A 295 -7.72 -20.46 7.93
C ASP A 295 -6.94 -21.03 9.11
N LYS A 296 -5.71 -21.51 8.86
CA LYS A 296 -4.77 -21.96 9.90
C LYS A 296 -4.05 -20.81 10.63
N GLY A 297 -4.46 -19.56 10.40
CA GLY A 297 -3.91 -18.40 11.09
C GLY A 297 -2.77 -17.70 10.34
N GLY A 298 -2.59 -17.98 9.04
CA GLY A 298 -1.53 -17.37 8.22
C GLY A 298 -1.54 -15.83 8.25
N LYS A 299 -2.72 -15.19 8.45
CA LYS A 299 -2.80 -13.73 8.63
C LYS A 299 -2.07 -13.23 9.88
N LYS A 300 -2.06 -14.01 10.97
CA LYS A 300 -1.30 -13.68 12.18
C LYS A 300 0.19 -13.90 11.96
N LEU A 301 0.54 -15.00 11.27
CA LEU A 301 1.91 -15.37 10.92
C LEU A 301 2.60 -14.35 9.98
N MET A 302 1.84 -13.74 9.07
CA MET A 302 2.30 -12.67 8.17
C MET A 302 2.45 -11.32 8.86
N ARG A 303 1.80 -11.12 10.01
CA ARG A 303 2.07 -9.95 10.83
C ARG A 303 3.41 -10.21 11.51
N PRO A 304 4.39 -9.31 11.37
CA PRO A 304 5.57 -9.43 12.18
C PRO A 304 5.14 -9.40 13.66
N GLU A 305 5.34 -10.50 14.38
CA GLU A 305 5.52 -10.48 15.85
C GLU A 305 6.84 -9.82 16.26
N ILE A 306 7.53 -9.19 15.30
CA ILE A 306 8.54 -8.18 15.57
C ILE A 306 7.82 -6.83 15.48
N SER A 307 7.31 -6.40 16.64
CA SER A 307 7.37 -5.00 17.02
C SER A 307 8.78 -4.49 16.75
N ILE A 308 9.01 -3.90 15.58
CA ILE A 308 9.80 -2.67 15.60
C ILE A 308 8.91 -1.78 16.44
N GLU A 309 9.22 -1.61 17.72
CA GLU A 309 8.63 -0.54 18.49
C GLU A 309 9.02 0.73 17.75
N LYS A 310 8.14 1.17 16.85
CA LYS A 310 8.18 2.51 16.32
C LYS A 310 8.05 3.39 17.55
N GLU A 311 9.14 4.07 17.87
CA GLU A 311 9.31 4.83 19.12
C GLU A 311 8.17 5.84 19.34
N VAL A 312 7.58 6.30 18.22
CA VAL A 312 6.45 7.22 18.18
C VAL A 312 5.21 6.52 17.62
N LYS A 313 4.21 6.35 18.49
CA LYS A 313 2.85 5.91 18.13
C LYS A 313 1.90 7.11 18.13
N LEU A 314 1.23 7.31 17.01
CA LEU A 314 0.24 8.36 16.80
C LEU A 314 -1.16 7.75 16.67
N TYR A 315 -2.18 8.49 17.07
CA TYR A 315 -3.57 8.11 16.85
C TYR A 315 -4.33 9.20 16.11
N SER A 316 -5.01 8.85 15.01
CA SER A 316 -5.90 9.76 14.30
C SER A 316 -7.36 9.53 14.71
N THR A 317 -8.02 10.57 15.22
CA THR A 317 -9.47 10.54 15.56
C THR A 317 -10.40 10.58 14.34
N LYS A 318 -9.81 10.51 13.15
CA LYS A 318 -10.46 10.40 11.86
C LYS A 318 -9.78 9.33 11.02
N THR A 319 -10.56 8.54 10.30
CA THR A 319 -10.04 7.57 9.32
C THR A 319 -9.38 8.32 8.16
N LEU A 320 -8.12 7.99 7.88
CA LEU A 320 -7.30 8.62 6.83
C LEU A 320 -7.41 7.80 5.55
N SER A 321 -7.36 8.49 4.41
CA SER A 321 -7.15 7.81 3.11
C SER A 321 -5.75 7.20 3.05
N GLN A 322 -5.54 6.24 2.13
CA GLN A 322 -4.22 5.63 1.94
C GLN A 322 -3.13 6.66 1.65
N ASP A 323 -3.43 7.70 0.87
CA ASP A 323 -2.44 8.72 0.53
C ASP A 323 -2.15 9.68 1.69
N GLN A 324 -3.15 9.95 2.53
CA GLN A 324 -2.94 10.70 3.78
C GLN A 324 -2.12 9.90 4.79
N ALA A 325 -2.41 8.61 4.97
CA ALA A 325 -1.65 7.77 5.88
C ALA A 325 -0.15 7.67 5.49
N LYS A 326 0.15 7.67 4.19
CA LYS A 326 1.53 7.71 3.66
C LYS A 326 2.28 9.02 3.95
N LEU A 327 1.59 10.09 4.32
CA LEU A 327 2.25 11.36 4.68
C LEU A 327 2.94 11.28 6.05
N ILE A 328 2.56 10.34 6.91
CA ILE A 328 3.23 10.11 8.19
C ILE A 328 4.60 9.49 7.95
N ASP A 329 5.59 9.92 8.73
CA ASP A 329 6.95 9.39 8.65
C ASP A 329 6.96 7.86 8.76
N VAL A 330 7.81 7.22 7.96
CA VAL A 330 7.93 5.76 7.90
C VAL A 330 8.34 5.14 9.25
N ASN A 331 9.00 5.91 10.11
CA ASN A 331 9.42 5.52 11.45
C ASN A 331 8.29 5.61 12.48
N PHE A 332 7.14 6.22 12.15
CA PHE A 332 6.02 6.37 13.07
C PHE A 332 4.92 5.35 12.79
N GLN A 333 4.24 4.91 13.84
CA GLN A 333 3.01 4.14 13.71
C GLN A 333 1.84 5.10 13.80
N ILE A 334 0.86 4.97 12.90
CA ILE A 334 -0.41 5.69 13.03
C ILE A 334 -1.58 4.71 13.01
N ASP A 335 -2.30 4.67 14.12
CA ASP A 335 -3.58 3.99 14.20
C ASP A 335 -4.69 5.02 14.00
N MET A 336 -5.88 4.59 13.53
CA MET A 336 -6.94 5.53 13.18
C MET A 336 -8.33 4.93 13.36
N SER A 337 -9.27 5.76 13.76
CA SER A 337 -10.70 5.47 13.68
C SER A 337 -11.52 6.74 13.84
N ASP A 338 -12.76 6.71 13.39
CA ASP A 338 -13.66 7.85 13.53
C ASP A 338 -14.24 7.94 14.94
N PHE A 339 -13.89 9.03 15.64
CA PHE A 339 -14.37 9.34 16.98
C PHE A 339 -15.68 10.13 16.99
N ILE A 340 -16.12 10.57 15.81
CA ILE A 340 -17.44 11.14 15.59
C ILE A 340 -18.05 10.52 14.33
N THR A 341 -19.38 10.43 14.31
CA THR A 341 -20.13 10.08 13.10
C THR A 341 -21.14 11.18 12.80
N VAL A 342 -21.23 11.57 11.53
CA VAL A 342 -22.22 12.54 11.05
C VAL A 342 -23.34 11.76 10.38
N ARG A 343 -24.58 12.00 10.80
CA ARG A 343 -25.78 11.41 10.22
C ARG A 343 -26.70 12.50 9.73
N ASP A 344 -27.18 12.38 8.51
CA ASP A 344 -28.18 13.29 7.97
C ASP A 344 -29.52 13.08 8.66
N ASN A 345 -30.15 14.17 9.08
CA ASN A 345 -31.54 14.17 9.48
C ASN A 345 -32.39 14.19 8.21
N ARG A 346 -33.49 13.43 8.23
CA ARG A 346 -34.50 13.51 7.17
C ARG A 346 -35.26 14.82 7.31
N LEU A 347 -35.10 15.70 6.34
CA LEU A 347 -35.78 16.99 6.29
C LEU A 347 -37.14 16.84 5.61
N LYS A 348 -38.17 17.49 6.18
CA LYS A 348 -39.50 17.50 5.60
C LYS A 348 -39.52 18.47 4.40
N ARG A 349 -40.23 18.12 3.32
CA ARG A 349 -40.32 18.97 2.11
C ARG A 349 -40.83 20.39 2.37
N ASN A 350 -41.64 20.60 3.40
CA ASN A 350 -42.14 21.93 3.76
C ASN A 350 -41.03 22.91 4.20
N VAL A 351 -39.83 22.41 4.53
CA VAL A 351 -38.67 23.24 4.90
C VAL A 351 -38.19 24.12 3.74
N VAL A 352 -38.28 23.62 2.51
CA VAL A 352 -37.80 24.33 1.29
C VAL A 352 -38.91 24.53 0.25
N LYS A 353 -40.17 24.29 0.62
CA LYS A 353 -41.32 24.35 -0.31
C LYS A 353 -41.60 25.77 -0.81
N ASN A 354 -41.26 26.79 -0.02
CA ASN A 354 -41.43 28.19 -0.36
C ASN A 354 -40.04 28.85 -0.50
N PRO A 355 -39.92 29.92 -1.31
CA PRO A 355 -38.69 30.67 -1.41
C PRO A 355 -38.24 31.17 -0.03
N ILE A 356 -36.95 31.01 0.28
CA ILE A 356 -36.37 31.47 1.54
C ILE A 356 -35.53 32.72 1.27
N GLU A 357 -35.88 33.83 1.94
CA GLU A 357 -35.23 35.12 1.72
C GLU A 357 -33.76 35.09 2.17
N ASN A 358 -33.50 34.69 3.42
CA ASN A 358 -32.16 34.70 4.01
C ASN A 358 -31.81 33.31 4.56
N VAL A 359 -30.71 32.74 4.05
CA VAL A 359 -30.23 31.42 4.43
C VAL A 359 -28.81 31.49 4.96
N VAL A 360 -28.55 30.84 6.10
CA VAL A 360 -27.23 30.79 6.73
C VAL A 360 -26.69 29.37 6.79
N PHE A 361 -25.41 29.19 6.42
CA PHE A 361 -24.65 27.96 6.62
C PHE A 361 -23.34 28.23 7.36
N THR A 362 -23.09 27.51 8.46
CA THR A 362 -21.85 27.62 9.23
C THR A 362 -20.88 26.47 9.00
N SER A 363 -21.28 25.42 8.25
CA SER A 363 -20.45 24.25 7.96
C SER A 363 -20.74 23.64 6.59
N GLN A 364 -19.76 22.93 6.01
CA GLN A 364 -19.96 22.16 4.77
C GLN A 364 -20.94 21.00 4.98
N ASN A 365 -20.94 20.38 6.16
CA ASN A 365 -21.85 19.27 6.48
C ASN A 365 -23.32 19.69 6.41
N ALA A 366 -23.65 20.92 6.82
CA ALA A 366 -25.02 21.45 6.66
C ALA A 366 -25.41 21.55 5.18
N VAL A 367 -24.49 22.01 4.33
CA VAL A 367 -24.69 22.14 2.88
C VAL A 367 -24.86 20.76 2.23
N GLU A 368 -23.99 19.80 2.56
CA GLU A 368 -24.07 18.42 2.02
C GLU A 368 -25.34 17.71 2.48
N SER A 369 -25.67 17.82 3.77
CA SER A 369 -26.86 17.21 4.34
C SER A 369 -28.15 17.74 3.71
N LEU A 370 -28.20 19.04 3.42
CA LEU A 370 -29.31 19.65 2.69
C LEU A 370 -29.42 19.09 1.26
N LEU A 371 -28.30 19.01 0.54
CA LEU A 371 -28.24 18.47 -0.83
C LEU A 371 -28.51 16.96 -0.91
N ASN A 372 -28.38 16.22 0.19
CA ASN A 372 -28.77 14.82 0.27
C ASN A 372 -30.28 14.66 0.48
N ASN A 373 -30.97 15.70 0.98
CA ASN A 373 -32.41 15.69 1.21
C ASN A 373 -33.22 16.30 0.06
N PHE A 374 -32.65 17.26 -0.67
CA PHE A 374 -33.35 18.03 -1.71
C PHE A 374 -32.50 18.23 -2.95
N ASP A 375 -33.16 18.24 -4.11
CA ASP A 375 -32.52 18.59 -5.37
C ASP A 375 -32.26 20.10 -5.43
N LYS A 376 -31.23 20.51 -6.18
CA LYS A 376 -30.87 21.93 -6.37
C LYS A 376 -32.06 22.78 -6.84
N LEU A 377 -32.93 22.20 -7.68
CA LEU A 377 -34.11 22.89 -8.23
C LEU A 377 -35.19 23.18 -7.18
N GLU A 378 -35.16 22.47 -6.04
CA GLU A 378 -36.06 22.71 -4.90
C GLU A 378 -35.51 23.78 -3.94
N LEU A 379 -34.26 24.21 -4.10
CA LEU A 379 -33.59 25.17 -3.22
C LEU A 379 -33.69 26.60 -3.76
N ASP A 380 -34.87 27.21 -3.59
CA ASP A 380 -35.11 28.61 -3.99
C ASP A 380 -34.67 29.59 -2.89
N PHE A 381 -33.37 29.88 -2.87
CA PHE A 381 -32.73 30.78 -1.89
C PHE A 381 -32.34 32.10 -2.55
N LYS A 382 -32.82 33.22 -2.00
CA LYS A 382 -32.47 34.56 -2.52
C LYS A 382 -31.11 35.02 -2.02
N ASN A 383 -30.91 35.07 -0.71
CA ASN A 383 -29.68 35.51 -0.09
C ASN A 383 -29.03 34.38 0.70
N ILE A 384 -27.85 33.91 0.25
CA ILE A 384 -27.10 32.86 0.92
C ILE A 384 -25.89 33.46 1.64
N TYR A 385 -25.82 33.24 2.94
CA TYR A 385 -24.77 33.71 3.84
C TYR A 385 -24.03 32.51 4.41
N CYS A 386 -22.70 32.61 4.56
CA CYS A 386 -21.96 31.50 5.13
C CYS A 386 -20.71 31.87 5.93
N VAL A 387 -20.27 30.94 6.76
CA VAL A 387 -18.97 31.02 7.44
C VAL A 387 -17.94 30.18 6.69
N GLY A 388 -16.83 30.82 6.36
CA GLY A 388 -15.63 30.17 5.83
C GLY A 388 -15.62 29.98 4.32
N ARG A 389 -14.42 30.14 3.74
CA ARG A 389 -14.18 30.06 2.29
C ARG A 389 -14.51 28.70 1.68
N ARG A 390 -14.38 27.59 2.43
CA ARG A 390 -14.71 26.24 1.95
C ARG A 390 -16.20 26.04 1.77
N THR A 391 -16.98 26.46 2.77
CA THR A 391 -18.44 26.47 2.73
C THR A 391 -18.92 27.30 1.55
N LYS A 392 -18.38 28.51 1.38
CA LYS A 392 -18.65 29.37 0.20
C LYS A 392 -18.44 28.63 -1.11
N ARG A 393 -17.25 28.06 -1.33
CA ARG A 393 -16.92 27.34 -2.57
C ARG A 393 -17.87 26.17 -2.85
N LEU A 394 -18.27 25.43 -1.81
CA LEU A 394 -19.20 24.31 -1.96
C LEU A 394 -20.60 24.80 -2.35
N ILE A 395 -21.09 25.85 -1.69
CA ILE A 395 -22.39 26.47 -1.98
C ILE A 395 -22.40 27.01 -3.41
N GLU A 396 -21.40 27.80 -3.82
CA GLU A 396 -21.33 28.38 -5.17
C GLU A 396 -21.25 27.30 -6.26
N LYS A 397 -20.62 26.17 -5.96
CA LYS A 397 -20.54 25.04 -6.89
C LYS A 397 -21.86 24.27 -7.01
N ARG A 398 -22.61 24.11 -5.92
CA ARG A 398 -23.71 23.12 -5.84
C ARG A 398 -25.10 23.72 -5.68
N ILE A 399 -25.22 24.88 -5.03
CA ILE A 399 -26.50 25.53 -4.70
C ILE A 399 -26.65 26.82 -5.50
N GLY A 400 -25.88 27.86 -5.21
CA GLY A 400 -26.10 29.18 -5.78
C GLY A 400 -25.07 30.21 -5.31
N LYS A 401 -25.22 31.46 -5.77
CA LYS A 401 -24.30 32.55 -5.44
C LYS A 401 -24.39 32.88 -3.95
N VAL A 402 -23.23 33.02 -3.30
CA VAL A 402 -23.15 33.47 -1.90
C VAL A 402 -23.17 35.00 -1.85
N ALA A 403 -24.12 35.57 -1.11
CA ALA A 403 -24.28 37.00 -0.92
C ALA A 403 -23.15 37.58 -0.05
N HIS A 404 -22.85 36.95 1.08
CA HIS A 404 -21.75 37.37 1.96
C HIS A 404 -21.09 36.18 2.68
N VAL A 405 -19.82 36.33 3.01
CA VAL A 405 -19.03 35.32 3.74
C VAL A 405 -18.21 35.96 4.84
N GLU A 406 -18.21 35.35 6.02
CA GLU A 406 -17.41 35.78 7.16
C GLU A 406 -16.48 34.70 7.70
N THR A 407 -15.51 35.11 8.52
CA THR A 407 -14.53 34.19 9.12
C THR A 407 -15.05 33.48 10.38
N SER A 408 -16.07 34.03 11.03
CA SER A 408 -16.68 33.44 12.24
C SER A 408 -18.19 33.64 12.25
N ALA A 409 -18.89 32.82 13.06
CA ALA A 409 -20.33 32.91 13.25
C ALA A 409 -20.74 34.25 13.89
N GLU A 410 -19.97 34.73 14.85
CA GLU A 410 -20.15 36.04 15.48
C GLU A 410 -20.09 37.20 14.47
N LYS A 411 -19.03 37.26 13.64
CA LYS A 411 -18.92 38.30 12.60
C LYS A 411 -20.05 38.23 11.59
N LEU A 412 -20.44 37.01 11.21
CA LEU A 412 -21.57 36.83 10.31
C LEU A 412 -22.87 37.35 10.95
N ALA A 413 -23.10 37.07 12.22
CA ALA A 413 -24.28 37.54 12.92
C ALA A 413 -24.33 39.07 12.99
N ASN A 414 -23.22 39.73 13.35
CA ASN A 414 -23.15 41.20 13.38
C ASN A 414 -23.41 41.81 11.99
N TYR A 415 -22.83 41.22 10.93
CA TYR A 415 -23.12 41.63 9.56
C TYR A 415 -24.62 41.52 9.24
N LEU A 416 -25.25 40.41 9.60
CA LEU A 416 -26.67 40.18 9.33
C LEU A 416 -27.59 41.15 10.09
N VAL A 417 -27.22 41.53 11.32
CA VAL A 417 -27.95 42.55 12.10
C VAL A 417 -28.01 43.89 11.37
N GLU A 418 -26.94 44.25 10.67
CA GLU A 418 -26.83 45.54 9.98
C GLU A 418 -27.39 45.52 8.56
N ASN A 419 -27.36 44.37 7.87
CA ASN A 419 -27.53 44.30 6.41
C ASN A 419 -28.75 43.51 5.92
N VAL A 420 -29.50 42.85 6.81
CA VAL A 420 -30.69 42.10 6.38
C VAL A 420 -31.93 42.97 6.48
N GLU A 421 -32.64 43.15 5.36
CA GLU A 421 -33.89 43.92 5.29
C GLU A 421 -35.05 43.19 5.98
N GLU A 422 -35.18 41.88 5.75
CA GLU A 422 -36.18 41.04 6.43
C GLU A 422 -35.62 40.48 7.74
N LYS A 423 -36.27 40.75 8.87
CA LYS A 423 -35.85 40.26 10.18
C LYS A 423 -36.17 38.77 10.39
N SER A 424 -35.93 37.93 9.39
CA SER A 424 -36.06 36.48 9.45
C SER A 424 -34.89 35.80 8.73
N VAL A 425 -34.33 34.76 9.34
CA VAL A 425 -33.23 33.97 8.78
C VAL A 425 -33.50 32.48 9.01
N THR A 426 -33.34 31.67 7.97
CA THR A 426 -33.31 30.21 8.11
C THR A 426 -31.87 29.73 8.27
N PHE A 427 -31.58 29.12 9.42
CA PHE A 427 -30.24 28.64 9.76
C PHE A 427 -30.18 27.12 9.63
N PHE A 428 -29.53 26.63 8.58
CA PHE A 428 -29.27 25.20 8.40
C PHE A 428 -28.01 24.81 9.19
N CYS A 429 -28.19 24.03 10.25
CA CYS A 429 -27.15 23.74 11.22
C CYS A 429 -27.12 22.25 11.60
N GLY A 430 -26.17 21.86 12.45
CA GLY A 430 -26.17 20.55 13.08
C GLY A 430 -26.36 20.68 14.59
N ASN A 431 -26.68 19.58 15.27
CA ASN A 431 -26.98 19.56 16.71
C ASN A 431 -25.88 20.13 17.63
N LEU A 432 -24.62 20.17 17.18
CA LEU A 432 -23.48 20.73 17.93
C LEU A 432 -23.04 22.12 17.42
N ARG A 433 -23.96 22.88 16.80
CA ARG A 433 -23.72 24.27 16.38
C ARG A 433 -23.42 25.17 17.60
N ARG A 434 -22.58 26.20 17.36
CA ARG A 434 -22.31 27.27 18.35
C ARG A 434 -23.49 28.22 18.45
N ASP A 435 -23.73 28.73 19.65
CA ASP A 435 -24.86 29.63 19.95
C ASP A 435 -24.58 31.10 19.63
N ASP A 436 -23.35 31.49 19.28
CA ASP A 436 -23.00 32.90 19.00
C ASP A 436 -23.95 33.53 17.96
N LEU A 437 -24.18 32.83 16.85
CA LEU A 437 -25.01 33.35 15.76
C LEU A 437 -26.50 33.42 16.14
N PRO A 438 -27.12 32.34 16.67
CA PRO A 438 -28.48 32.42 17.19
C PRO A 438 -28.67 33.52 18.24
N THR A 439 -27.79 33.56 19.24
CA THR A 439 -27.88 34.49 20.38
C THR A 439 -27.80 35.95 19.94
N ILE A 440 -26.87 36.29 19.05
CA ILE A 440 -26.68 37.67 18.56
C ILE A 440 -27.88 38.11 17.72
N LEU A 441 -28.38 37.24 16.85
CA LEU A 441 -29.53 37.54 15.99
C LEU A 441 -30.82 37.72 16.80
N GLU A 442 -31.10 36.82 17.75
CA GLU A 442 -32.27 36.91 18.65
C GLU A 442 -32.24 38.19 19.50
N LYS A 443 -31.06 38.53 20.07
CA LYS A 443 -30.88 39.76 20.85
C LYS A 443 -31.17 41.03 20.05
N ASN A 444 -31.03 40.98 18.72
CA ASN A 444 -31.30 42.08 17.81
C ASN A 444 -32.67 41.97 17.10
N ASN A 445 -33.58 41.16 17.63
CA ASN A 445 -34.95 40.95 17.13
C ASN A 445 -35.02 40.40 15.69
N ILE A 446 -34.07 39.57 15.29
CA ILE A 446 -34.14 38.78 14.05
C ILE A 446 -34.70 37.40 14.39
N VAL A 447 -35.79 37.01 13.74
CA VAL A 447 -36.42 35.70 13.89
C VAL A 447 -35.54 34.64 13.25
N ILE A 448 -35.29 33.55 13.99
CA ILE A 448 -34.44 32.46 13.52
C ILE A 448 -35.27 31.20 13.36
N ASN A 449 -35.26 30.66 12.15
CA ASN A 449 -35.80 29.34 11.86
C ASN A 449 -34.64 28.35 11.79
N GLU A 450 -34.34 27.69 12.91
CA GLU A 450 -33.29 26.67 12.94
C GLU A 450 -33.77 25.37 12.29
N VAL A 451 -32.98 24.89 11.33
CA VAL A 451 -33.19 23.61 10.68
C VAL A 451 -31.97 22.73 10.95
N GLU A 452 -32.13 21.81 11.89
CA GLU A 452 -31.10 20.82 12.19
C GLU A 452 -31.01 19.78 11.06
N CYS A 453 -30.04 19.96 10.17
CA CYS A 453 -29.83 19.12 8.99
C CYS A 453 -29.11 17.82 9.32
N TYR A 454 -28.19 17.84 10.28
CA TYR A 454 -27.40 16.66 10.61
C TYR A 454 -27.15 16.56 12.11
N LYS A 455 -26.91 15.32 12.56
CA LYS A 455 -26.48 15.00 13.91
C LYS A 455 -25.07 14.47 13.90
N THR A 456 -24.22 15.09 14.71
CA THR A 456 -22.91 14.55 15.08
C THR A 456 -23.09 13.74 16.36
N ALA A 457 -22.79 12.45 16.28
CA ALA A 457 -22.78 11.54 17.41
C ALA A 457 -21.34 11.19 17.79
N LEU A 458 -21.03 11.23 19.08
CA LEU A 458 -19.73 10.82 19.60
C LEU A 458 -19.62 9.30 19.58
N THR A 459 -18.53 8.78 19.04
CA THR A 459 -18.19 7.36 19.00
C THR A 459 -16.91 7.11 19.80
N PRO A 460 -16.98 7.19 21.15
CA PRO A 460 -15.80 7.13 21.99
C PRO A 460 -15.15 5.75 21.88
N ARG A 461 -13.81 5.74 21.83
CA ARG A 461 -13.01 4.52 21.80
C ARG A 461 -11.92 4.63 22.83
N LYS A 462 -11.75 3.57 23.60
CA LYS A 462 -10.63 3.44 24.53
C LYS A 462 -9.38 3.09 23.73
N LEU A 463 -8.34 3.89 23.88
CA LEU A 463 -7.03 3.66 23.28
C LEU A 463 -6.17 2.81 24.22
N GLU A 464 -5.32 1.97 23.64
CA GLU A 464 -4.27 1.29 24.39
C GLU A 464 -3.24 2.32 24.87
N SER A 465 -2.68 2.10 26.07
CA SER A 465 -1.79 3.04 26.74
C SER A 465 -0.37 2.98 26.16
N ASN A 466 -0.12 3.71 25.05
CA ASN A 466 1.22 3.97 24.50
C ASN A 466 1.31 5.05 23.40
N TYR A 467 0.23 5.77 23.07
CA TYR A 467 0.30 6.83 22.05
C TYR A 467 1.03 8.07 22.57
N LYS A 468 2.04 8.53 21.82
CA LYS A 468 2.78 9.76 22.08
C LYS A 468 2.02 11.00 21.61
N GLY A 469 1.14 10.83 20.61
CA GLY A 469 0.37 11.93 20.03
C GLY A 469 -1.00 11.51 19.52
N VAL A 470 -1.99 12.40 19.62
CA VAL A 470 -3.34 12.20 19.08
C VAL A 470 -3.70 13.38 18.18
N LEU A 471 -4.16 13.07 16.96
CA LEU A 471 -4.54 14.03 15.95
C LEU A 471 -6.04 14.27 16.01
N PHE A 472 -6.42 15.52 16.26
CA PHE A 472 -7.79 15.99 16.43
C PHE A 472 -8.24 16.90 15.29
N TYR A 473 -9.37 16.56 14.67
CA TYR A 473 -9.92 17.27 13.51
C TYR A 473 -11.18 18.08 13.84
N SER A 474 -11.64 18.07 15.09
CA SER A 474 -12.76 18.86 15.57
C SER A 474 -12.79 18.91 17.10
N PRO A 475 -13.43 19.91 17.73
CA PRO A 475 -13.66 19.93 19.18
C PRO A 475 -14.44 18.70 19.67
N SER A 476 -15.46 18.27 18.92
CA SER A 476 -16.26 17.09 19.28
C SER A 476 -15.47 15.78 19.30
N ALA A 477 -14.40 15.67 18.50
CA ALA A 477 -13.50 14.52 18.56
C ALA A 477 -12.72 14.48 19.89
N ILE A 478 -12.40 15.64 20.48
CA ILE A 478 -11.79 15.75 21.81
C ILE A 478 -12.81 15.32 22.87
N ASP A 479 -14.05 15.81 22.82
CA ASP A 479 -15.10 15.39 23.75
C ASP A 479 -15.34 13.87 23.69
N SER A 480 -15.33 13.28 22.49
CA SER A 480 -15.43 11.84 22.30
C SER A 480 -14.24 11.09 22.90
N TYR A 481 -13.01 11.61 22.71
CA TYR A 481 -11.80 11.03 23.27
C TYR A 481 -11.83 11.02 24.81
N LEU A 482 -12.21 12.14 25.42
CA LEU A 482 -12.24 12.30 26.88
C LEU A 482 -13.26 11.40 27.59
N LYS A 483 -14.28 10.89 26.88
CA LYS A 483 -15.25 9.93 27.44
C LYS A 483 -14.65 8.58 27.80
N SER A 484 -13.50 8.22 27.24
CA SER A 484 -12.91 6.89 27.43
C SER A 484 -11.39 6.89 27.62
N ASN A 485 -10.76 8.06 27.61
CA ASN A 485 -9.31 8.22 27.67
C ASN A 485 -8.91 9.39 28.57
N THR A 486 -7.70 9.33 29.10
CA THR A 486 -7.04 10.42 29.81
C THR A 486 -5.96 11.05 28.91
N CYS A 487 -5.62 12.32 29.16
CA CYS A 487 -4.68 13.06 28.30
C CYS A 487 -3.21 12.77 28.64
N GLY A 488 -2.86 12.68 29.92
CA GLY A 488 -1.49 12.35 30.36
C GLY A 488 -0.41 13.26 29.75
N GLU A 489 0.69 12.67 29.30
CA GLU A 489 1.77 13.34 28.56
C GLU A 489 1.59 13.31 27.03
N THR A 490 0.41 12.89 26.57
CA THR A 490 0.11 12.78 25.13
C THR A 490 0.02 14.16 24.50
N VAL A 491 0.61 14.34 23.32
CA VAL A 491 0.54 15.60 22.57
C VAL A 491 -0.73 15.64 21.73
N ALA A 492 -1.50 16.73 21.81
CA ALA A 492 -2.70 16.93 20.99
C ALA A 492 -2.38 17.76 19.74
N PHE A 493 -2.41 17.14 18.57
CA PHE A 493 -2.23 17.81 17.27
C PHE A 493 -3.58 18.25 16.71
N CYS A 494 -3.82 19.55 16.66
CA CYS A 494 -5.12 20.11 16.34
C CYS A 494 -5.17 20.68 14.92
N ILE A 495 -6.25 20.41 14.18
CA ILE A 495 -6.45 20.94 12.83
C ILE A 495 -6.55 22.47 12.78
N GLY A 496 -6.90 23.14 13.87
CA GLY A 496 -6.96 24.59 13.92
C GLY A 496 -7.35 25.12 15.29
N ASP A 497 -7.41 26.44 15.41
CA ASP A 497 -7.49 27.14 16.69
C ASP A 497 -8.71 26.76 17.53
N THR A 498 -9.87 26.50 16.92
CA THR A 498 -11.07 26.09 17.66
C THR A 498 -10.90 24.72 18.32
N THR A 499 -10.19 23.80 17.65
CA THR A 499 -9.89 22.48 18.20
C THR A 499 -8.79 22.58 19.26
N ALA A 500 -7.79 23.44 19.03
CA ALA A 500 -6.72 23.69 19.98
C ALA A 500 -7.21 24.34 21.28
N ALA A 501 -8.11 25.34 21.19
CA ALA A 501 -8.73 25.97 22.35
C ALA A 501 -9.40 24.93 23.25
N LYS A 502 -10.14 23.98 22.65
CA LYS A 502 -10.75 22.87 23.40
C LYS A 502 -9.71 21.90 23.97
N ALA A 503 -8.65 21.60 23.22
CA ALA A 503 -7.58 20.71 23.69
C ALA A 503 -6.81 21.31 24.88
N ASN A 504 -6.55 22.61 24.87
CA ASN A 504 -5.83 23.32 25.93
C ASN A 504 -6.53 23.27 27.31
N GLU A 505 -7.83 23.00 27.35
CA GLU A 505 -8.54 22.77 28.61
C GLU A 505 -8.11 21.47 29.31
N PHE A 506 -7.55 20.49 28.58
CA PHE A 506 -7.33 19.13 29.07
C PHE A 506 -5.93 18.54 28.80
N PHE A 507 -5.25 18.97 27.73
CA PHE A 507 -3.93 18.48 27.33
C PHE A 507 -2.84 19.46 27.76
N LYS A 508 -1.69 18.93 28.22
CA LYS A 508 -0.53 19.74 28.59
C LYS A 508 0.21 20.29 27.36
N ASN A 509 0.31 19.48 26.30
CA ASN A 509 1.02 19.79 25.07
C ASN A 509 0.02 19.83 23.91
N VAL A 510 -0.17 21.00 23.30
CA VAL A 510 -1.12 21.20 22.20
C VAL A 510 -0.40 21.90 21.05
N GLU A 511 -0.41 21.25 19.90
CA GLU A 511 0.20 21.74 18.66
C GLU A 511 -0.90 22.07 17.65
N VAL A 512 -0.78 23.19 16.95
CA VAL A 512 -1.83 23.68 16.03
C VAL A 512 -1.31 23.79 14.61
N ALA A 513 -2.04 23.18 13.67
CA ALA A 513 -1.68 23.26 12.26
C ALA A 513 -1.90 24.67 11.72
N LYS A 514 -0.89 25.23 11.03
CA LYS A 514 -0.96 26.56 10.39
C LYS A 514 -2.07 26.69 9.35
N VAL A 515 -2.44 25.57 8.72
CA VAL A 515 -3.52 25.50 7.73
C VAL A 515 -4.47 24.39 8.13
N ALA A 516 -5.77 24.69 8.21
CA ALA A 516 -6.80 23.75 8.67
C ALA A 516 -7.11 22.61 7.66
N THR A 517 -6.13 21.75 7.40
CA THR A 517 -6.19 20.60 6.50
C THR A 517 -5.65 19.37 7.21
N VAL A 518 -6.15 18.19 6.82
CA VAL A 518 -5.66 16.91 7.36
C VAL A 518 -4.15 16.79 7.15
N ASP A 519 -3.67 17.05 5.94
CA ASP A 519 -2.25 16.98 5.56
C ASP A 519 -1.36 17.88 6.42
N SER A 520 -1.84 19.06 6.82
CA SER A 520 -1.06 19.96 7.68
C SER A 520 -0.96 19.46 9.11
N VAL A 521 -1.97 18.77 9.63
CA VAL A 521 -1.91 18.12 10.96
C VAL A 521 -0.92 16.94 10.92
N LEU A 522 -0.95 16.15 9.85
CA LEU A 522 -0.01 15.04 9.66
C LEU A 522 1.44 15.53 9.58
N LYS A 523 1.69 16.59 8.80
CA LYS A 523 3.02 17.23 8.73
C LYS A 523 3.46 17.84 10.05
N LEU A 524 2.54 18.45 10.79
CA LEU A 524 2.83 19.00 12.12
C LEU A 524 3.29 17.89 13.08
N ALA A 525 2.58 16.76 13.09
CA ALA A 525 2.97 15.60 13.90
C ALA A 525 4.33 15.02 13.47
N ASN A 526 4.62 14.98 12.16
CA ASN A 526 5.94 14.55 11.69
C ASN A 526 7.05 15.44 12.22
N ASN A 527 6.93 16.75 12.03
CA ASN A 527 7.96 17.70 12.39
C ASN A 527 8.22 17.70 13.90
N TYR A 528 7.17 17.59 14.72
CA TYR A 528 7.28 17.62 16.18
C TYR A 528 8.15 16.48 16.75
N PHE A 529 8.11 15.30 16.14
CA PHE A 529 8.85 14.12 16.62
C PHE A 529 10.13 13.83 15.83
N GLN A 530 10.47 14.66 14.85
CA GLN A 530 11.73 14.61 14.11
C GLN A 530 12.80 15.55 14.70
N GLU A 531 12.40 16.47 15.58
CA GLU A 531 13.28 17.27 16.45
C GLU A 531 13.60 16.50 17.74
#